data_AF-A0A5E7ZTD1-F1
#
_entry.id   AF-A0A5E7ZTD1-F1
#
_cell.length_a   1.000
_cell.length_b   1.000
_cell.length_c   1.000
_cell.angle_alpha   90.00
_cell.angle_beta   90.00
_cell.angle_gamma   90.00
#
_symmetry.space_group_name_H-M   'P 1'
#
loop_
_entity.id
_entity.type
_entity.pdbx_description
1 polymer ?
#
loop_
_entity_poly.entity_id
_entity_poly.type
_entity_poly.pdbx_seq_one_letter_code
_entity_poly.pdbx_strand_id
1 'polypeptide(L)'
;MALDAGKLARIHRVRTLQLNLKRGDESRAIERVASESALSTRIAQLAANVAPQEASEAGFSLTAAAYYRDRLQQSANAAQDRVKSAELLAEHAAEATRSARRDQSAIEKLMERSDAAAALKAIRAMEDAPAFRKNRHDPC
;
A
#
# COMPACT_ATOMS: atom_id res chain seq x y z
N MET A 1 27.66 14.20 -11.54
CA MET A 1 26.65 14.87 -12.40
C MET A 1 25.44 15.15 -11.52
N ALA A 2 25.30 16.38 -10.99
CA ALA A 2 24.17 16.74 -10.15
C ALA A 2 22.90 16.75 -11.02
N LEU A 3 21.89 15.97 -10.65
CA LEU A 3 20.59 16.01 -11.32
C LEU A 3 19.97 17.39 -11.09
N ASP A 4 19.42 18.00 -12.15
CA ASP A 4 18.72 19.28 -12.08
C ASP A 4 17.57 19.24 -11.05
N ALA A 5 17.48 20.26 -10.19
CA ALA A 5 16.47 20.39 -9.15
C ALA A 5 15.04 20.33 -9.71
N GLY A 6 14.81 20.94 -10.89
CA GLY A 6 13.51 20.88 -11.56
C GLY A 6 13.15 19.45 -12.03
N LYS A 7 14.15 18.66 -12.42
CA LYS A 7 13.98 17.25 -12.76
C LYS A 7 13.66 16.41 -11.51
N LEU A 8 14.37 16.60 -10.40
CA LEU A 8 14.12 15.89 -9.14
C LEU A 8 12.71 16.18 -8.60
N ALA A 9 12.26 17.44 -8.63
CA ALA A 9 10.90 17.80 -8.22
C ALA A 9 9.81 17.12 -9.06
N ARG A 10 10.00 17.02 -10.39
CA ARG A 10 9.09 16.27 -11.27
C ARG A 10 9.04 14.79 -10.90
N ILE A 11 10.19 14.16 -10.67
CA ILE A 11 10.27 12.75 -10.29
C ILE A 11 9.62 12.54 -8.92
N HIS A 12 9.86 13.41 -7.94
CA HIS A 12 9.25 13.34 -6.62
C HIS A 12 7.72 13.38 -6.68
N ARG A 13 7.14 14.27 -7.50
CA ARG A 13 5.69 14.31 -7.73
C ARG A 13 5.16 12.99 -8.28
N VAL A 14 5.82 12.43 -9.28
CA VAL A 14 5.43 11.13 -9.86
C VAL A 14 5.54 10.00 -8.82
N ARG A 15 6.63 9.95 -8.04
CA ARG A 15 6.79 8.93 -6.97
C ARG A 15 5.75 9.08 -5.87
N THR A 16 5.38 10.30 -5.53
CA THR A 16 4.31 10.59 -4.57
C THR A 16 2.95 10.10 -5.09
N LEU A 17 2.64 10.34 -6.37
CA LEU A 17 1.42 9.81 -7.00
C LEU A 17 1.42 8.27 -7.01
N GLN A 18 2.53 7.64 -7.38
CA GLN A 18 2.67 6.19 -7.37
C GLN A 18 2.50 5.58 -5.98
N LEU A 19 3.07 6.21 -4.94
CA LEU A 19 2.88 5.80 -3.55
C LEU A 19 1.40 5.85 -3.16
N ASN A 20 0.69 6.92 -3.53
CA ASN A 20 -0.74 7.04 -3.23
C ASN A 20 -1.58 5.98 -3.96
N LEU A 21 -1.25 5.66 -5.21
CA LEU A 21 -1.88 4.56 -5.93
C LEU A 21 -1.67 3.22 -5.21
N LYS A 22 -0.44 2.94 -4.75
CA LYS A 22 -0.12 1.71 -4.00
C LYS A 22 -0.81 1.63 -2.64
N ARG A 23 -0.92 2.73 -1.92
CA ARG A 23 -1.73 2.82 -0.69
C ARG A 23 -3.21 2.52 -0.97
N GLY A 24 -3.73 2.98 -2.10
CA GLY A 24 -5.09 2.64 -2.54
C GLY A 24 -5.25 1.16 -2.86
N ASP A 25 -4.28 0.56 -3.56
CA ASP A 25 -4.26 -0.89 -3.83
C ASP A 25 -4.23 -1.70 -2.52
N GLU A 26 -3.41 -1.29 -1.56
CA GLU A 26 -3.29 -1.91 -0.23
C GLU A 26 -4.60 -1.82 0.57
N SER A 27 -5.26 -0.65 0.61
CA SER A 27 -6.57 -0.49 1.26
C SER A 27 -7.60 -1.47 0.67
N ARG A 28 -7.68 -1.56 -0.66
CA ARG A 28 -8.58 -2.48 -1.35
C ARG A 28 -8.27 -3.94 -1.03
N ALA A 29 -7.00 -4.30 -0.92
CA ALA A 29 -6.60 -5.67 -0.58
C ALA A 29 -6.97 -6.02 0.87
N ILE A 30 -6.82 -5.08 1.81
CA ILE A 30 -7.25 -5.26 3.21
C ILE A 30 -8.77 -5.40 3.28
N GLU A 31 -9.53 -4.55 2.58
CA GLU A 31 -10.99 -4.65 2.49
C GLU A 31 -11.42 -6.00 1.89
N ARG A 32 -10.66 -6.50 0.90
CA ARG A 32 -10.91 -7.80 0.29
C ARG A 32 -10.75 -8.94 1.31
N VAL A 33 -9.68 -8.93 2.10
CA VAL A 33 -9.46 -9.90 3.19
C VAL A 33 -10.62 -9.86 4.18
N ALA A 34 -11.04 -8.67 4.61
CA ALA A 34 -12.18 -8.51 5.52
C ALA A 34 -13.50 -9.05 4.93
N SER A 35 -13.73 -8.83 3.62
CA SER A 35 -14.93 -9.34 2.94
C SER A 35 -14.95 -10.87 2.84
N GLU A 36 -13.81 -11.48 2.54
CA GLU A 36 -13.68 -12.93 2.39
C GLU A 36 -13.69 -13.64 3.75
N SER A 37 -13.09 -13.06 4.79
CA SER A 37 -13.16 -13.60 6.14
C SER A 37 -14.60 -13.58 6.66
N ALA A 38 -15.33 -12.48 6.46
CA ALA A 38 -16.75 -12.39 6.81
C ALA A 38 -17.64 -13.38 6.04
N LEU A 39 -17.31 -13.67 4.77
CA LEU A 39 -17.99 -14.72 4.00
C LEU A 39 -17.69 -16.12 4.56
N SER A 40 -16.42 -16.41 4.85
CA SER A 40 -15.97 -17.67 5.44
C SER A 40 -16.66 -17.95 6.78
N THR A 41 -16.71 -16.95 7.67
CA THR A 41 -17.43 -17.06 8.96
C THR A 41 -18.92 -17.36 8.76
N ARG A 42 -19.58 -16.70 7.81
CA ARG A 42 -21.00 -16.95 7.51
C ARG A 42 -21.23 -18.37 6.98
N ILE A 43 -20.34 -18.87 6.13
CA ILE A 43 -20.42 -20.25 5.63
C ILE A 43 -20.22 -21.26 6.77
N ALA A 44 -19.27 -20.99 7.69
CA ALA A 44 -19.06 -21.83 8.87
C ALA A 44 -20.29 -21.86 9.79
N GLN A 45 -20.93 -20.70 10.02
CA GLN A 45 -22.19 -20.62 10.78
C GLN A 45 -23.32 -21.39 10.10
N LEU A 46 -23.45 -21.29 8.77
CA LEU A 46 -24.44 -22.05 8.02
C LEU A 46 -24.18 -23.56 8.13
N ALA A 47 -22.93 -23.99 8.02
CA ALA A 47 -22.56 -25.39 8.19
C ALA A 47 -22.89 -25.92 9.59
N ALA A 48 -22.66 -25.11 10.64
CA ALA A 48 -23.02 -25.47 12.02
C ALA A 48 -24.55 -25.59 12.21
N ASN A 49 -25.34 -24.72 11.59
CA ASN A 49 -26.81 -24.74 11.68
C ASN A 49 -27.46 -25.86 10.86
N VAL A 50 -26.78 -26.35 9.82
CA VAL A 50 -27.24 -27.48 8.96
C VAL A 50 -26.71 -28.83 9.47
N ALA A 51 -25.81 -28.84 10.46
CA ALA A 51 -25.39 -30.06 11.13
C ALA A 51 -26.64 -30.79 11.68
N PRO A 52 -26.73 -32.13 11.51
CA PRO A 52 -27.93 -32.86 11.86
C PRO A 52 -28.26 -32.65 13.33
N GLN A 53 -29.40 -31.99 13.61
CA GLN A 53 -30.05 -32.12 14.90
C GLN A 53 -30.71 -33.50 14.95
N GLU A 54 -30.75 -34.12 16.13
CA GLU A 54 -31.48 -35.37 16.35
C GLU A 54 -32.98 -35.12 16.22
N ALA A 55 -33.46 -35.00 14.98
CA ALA A 55 -34.87 -35.00 14.68
C ALA A 55 -35.35 -36.45 14.71
N SER A 56 -36.09 -36.81 15.75
CA SER A 56 -36.65 -38.16 15.90
C SER A 56 -37.86 -38.43 15.00
N GLU A 57 -38.19 -37.54 14.06
CA GLU A 57 -39.35 -37.69 13.19
C GLU A 57 -39.07 -37.17 11.78
N ALA A 58 -39.61 -37.89 10.79
CA ALA A 58 -39.56 -37.71 9.34
C ALA A 58 -38.37 -38.35 8.61
N GLY A 59 -38.69 -39.31 7.72
CA GLY A 59 -37.80 -40.01 6.80
C GLY A 59 -37.18 -39.11 5.74
N PHE A 60 -36.30 -38.20 6.16
CA PHE A 60 -35.42 -37.47 5.27
C PHE A 60 -34.39 -38.44 4.71
N SER A 61 -34.27 -38.52 3.38
CA SER A 61 -33.36 -39.47 2.75
C SER A 61 -31.93 -39.19 3.23
N LEU A 62 -31.31 -40.19 3.85
CA LEU A 62 -29.92 -40.12 4.34
C LEU A 62 -28.95 -39.67 3.23
N THR A 63 -29.28 -40.01 1.98
CA THR A 63 -28.54 -39.61 0.77
C THR A 63 -28.64 -38.11 0.47
N ALA A 64 -29.82 -37.49 0.62
CA ALA A 64 -29.98 -36.05 0.44
C ALA A 64 -29.21 -35.26 1.51
N ALA A 65 -29.25 -35.72 2.77
CA ALA A 65 -28.50 -35.10 3.85
C ALA A 65 -26.98 -35.19 3.62
N ALA A 66 -26.48 -36.33 3.14
CA ALA A 66 -25.06 -36.49 2.79
C ALA A 66 -24.63 -35.55 1.65
N TYR A 67 -25.45 -35.42 0.61
CA TYR A 67 -25.19 -34.52 -0.53
C TYR A 67 -25.04 -33.05 -0.09
N TYR A 68 -25.96 -32.54 0.75
CA TYR A 68 -25.88 -31.15 1.20
C TYR A 68 -24.68 -30.88 2.12
N ARG A 69 -24.27 -31.86 2.95
CA ARG A 69 -23.06 -31.75 3.77
C ARG A 69 -21.80 -31.66 2.93
N ASP A 70 -21.65 -32.55 1.94
CA ASP A 70 -20.51 -32.54 1.03
C ASP A 70 -20.41 -31.20 0.30
N ARG A 71 -21.53 -30.69 -0.23
CA ARG A 71 -21.59 -29.37 -0.88
C ARG A 71 -21.25 -28.20 0.05
N LEU A 72 -21.70 -28.25 1.31
CA LEU A 72 -21.35 -27.25 2.33
C LEU A 72 -19.86 -27.30 2.67
N GLN A 73 -19.29 -28.50 2.82
CA GLN A 73 -17.87 -28.68 3.09
C GLN A 73 -17.01 -28.16 1.93
N GLN A 74 -17.37 -28.46 0.69
CA GLN A 74 -16.71 -27.93 -0.50
C GLN A 74 -16.77 -26.40 -0.53
N SER A 75 -17.91 -25.81 -0.17
CA SER A 75 -18.09 -24.36 -0.10
C SER A 75 -17.22 -23.73 1.00
N ALA A 76 -17.11 -24.39 2.15
CA ALA A 76 -16.25 -23.95 3.26
C ALA A 76 -14.76 -24.00 2.87
N ASN A 77 -14.31 -25.10 2.26
CA ASN A 77 -12.94 -25.23 1.78
C ASN A 77 -12.61 -24.14 0.73
N ALA A 78 -13.51 -23.92 -0.24
CA ALA A 78 -13.32 -22.88 -1.25
C ALA A 78 -13.28 -21.46 -0.64
N ALA A 79 -14.08 -21.19 0.41
CA ALA A 79 -14.04 -19.92 1.13
C ALA A 79 -12.72 -19.73 1.88
N GLN A 80 -12.19 -20.78 2.52
CA GLN A 80 -10.89 -20.74 3.19
C GLN A 80 -9.75 -20.47 2.19
N ASP A 81 -9.79 -21.09 1.01
CA ASP A 81 -8.77 -20.86 -0.01
C ASP A 81 -8.83 -19.44 -0.57
N ARG A 82 -10.04 -18.87 -0.70
CA ARG A 82 -10.20 -17.44 -1.05
C ARG A 82 -9.61 -16.52 0.00
N VAL A 83 -9.82 -16.79 1.29
CA VAL A 83 -9.21 -16.01 2.39
C VAL A 83 -7.68 -16.06 2.28
N LYS A 84 -7.08 -17.24 2.17
CA LYS A 84 -5.62 -17.40 2.01
C LYS A 84 -5.09 -16.63 0.80
N SER A 85 -5.79 -16.72 -0.34
CA SER A 85 -5.40 -15.98 -1.54
C SER A 85 -5.48 -14.46 -1.35
N ALA A 86 -6.50 -13.98 -0.63
CA ALA A 86 -6.67 -12.55 -0.34
C ALA A 86 -5.59 -12.05 0.62
N GLU A 87 -5.21 -12.85 1.62
CA GLU A 87 -4.12 -12.55 2.56
C GLU A 87 -2.78 -12.41 1.83
N LEU A 88 -2.44 -13.37 0.96
CA LEU A 88 -1.23 -13.28 0.13
C LEU A 88 -1.22 -12.03 -0.74
N LEU A 89 -2.35 -11.68 -1.37
CA LEU A 89 -2.47 -10.46 -2.16
C LEU A 89 -2.32 -9.20 -1.31
N ALA A 90 -2.85 -9.18 -0.08
CA ALA A 90 -2.69 -8.07 0.85
C ALA A 90 -1.23 -7.91 1.29
N GLU A 91 -0.53 -9.00 1.57
CA GLU A 91 0.90 -8.98 1.87
C GLU A 91 1.74 -8.43 0.71
N HIS A 92 1.46 -8.88 -0.52
CA HIS A 92 2.10 -8.35 -1.72
C HIS A 92 1.80 -6.86 -1.94
N ALA A 93 0.56 -6.42 -1.72
CA ALA A 93 0.18 -5.02 -1.83
C ALA A 93 0.91 -4.16 -0.78
N ALA A 94 1.02 -4.65 0.47
CA ALA A 94 1.74 -3.97 1.53
C ALA A 94 3.25 -3.86 1.22
N GLU A 95 3.88 -4.90 0.68
CA GLU A 95 5.28 -4.82 0.25
C GLU A 95 5.46 -3.84 -0.93
N ALA A 96 4.52 -3.81 -1.88
CA ALA A 96 4.54 -2.84 -2.96
C ALA A 96 4.46 -1.40 -2.44
N THR A 97 3.62 -1.12 -1.43
CA THR A 97 3.56 0.19 -0.76
C THR A 97 4.89 0.52 -0.07
N ARG A 98 5.47 -0.41 0.68
CA ARG A 98 6.78 -0.20 1.34
C ARG A 98 7.87 0.09 0.31
N SER A 99 7.89 -0.63 -0.81
CA SER A 99 8.83 -0.38 -1.90
C SER A 99 8.65 1.00 -2.52
N ALA A 100 7.41 1.40 -2.83
CA ALA A 100 7.11 2.72 -3.37
C ALA A 100 7.51 3.85 -2.38
N ARG A 101 7.36 3.61 -1.08
CA ARG A 101 7.80 4.54 -0.04
C ARG A 101 9.33 4.67 0.00
N ARG A 102 10.07 3.55 -0.10
CA ARG A 102 11.54 3.58 -0.19
C ARG A 102 12.02 4.37 -1.42
N ASP A 103 11.37 4.18 -2.57
CA ASP A 103 11.69 4.93 -3.79
C ASP A 103 11.45 6.44 -3.62
N GLN A 104 10.31 6.82 -3.03
CA GLN A 104 9.97 8.21 -2.77
C GLN A 104 10.98 8.86 -1.81
N SER A 105 11.33 8.18 -0.72
CA SER A 105 12.35 8.65 0.23
C SER A 105 13.75 8.73 -0.36
N ALA A 106 14.11 7.88 -1.32
CA ALA A 106 15.38 7.98 -2.03
C ALA A 106 15.47 9.29 -2.83
N ILE A 107 14.36 9.70 -3.47
CA ILE A 107 14.30 10.98 -4.19
C ILE A 107 14.35 12.17 -3.24
N GLU A 108 13.67 12.12 -2.10
CA GLU A 108 13.74 13.17 -1.07
C GLU A 108 15.18 13.41 -0.62
N LYS A 109 15.93 12.34 -0.33
CA LYS A 109 17.36 12.44 0.04
C LYS A 109 18.22 13.05 -1.06
N LEU A 110 17.90 12.81 -2.33
CA LEU A 110 18.62 13.44 -3.45
C LEU A 110 18.31 14.93 -3.55
N MET A 111 17.07 15.33 -3.30
CA MET A 111 16.67 16.75 -3.25
C MET A 111 17.40 17.45 -2.10
N GLU A 112 17.38 16.89 -0.89
CA GLU A 112 18.09 17.44 0.27
C GLU A 112 19.59 17.64 -0.01
N ARG A 113 20.25 16.67 -0.64
CA ARG A 113 21.67 16.79 -1.04
C ARG A 113 21.88 17.88 -2.08
N SER A 114 20.96 18.03 -3.04
CA SER A 114 21.01 19.09 -4.04
C SER A 114 20.85 20.47 -3.40
N ASP A 115 19.92 20.60 -2.46
CA ASP A 115 19.65 21.85 -1.75
C ASP A 115 20.86 22.24 -0.87
N ALA A 116 21.45 21.27 -0.16
CA ALA A 116 22.68 21.49 0.61
C ALA A 116 23.85 21.93 -0.28
N ALA A 117 24.03 21.31 -1.46
CA ALA A 117 25.06 21.70 -2.41
C ALA A 117 24.84 23.11 -2.97
N ALA A 118 23.59 23.49 -3.25
CA ALA A 118 23.22 24.83 -3.69
C ALA A 118 23.49 25.87 -2.60
N ALA A 119 23.14 25.58 -1.34
CA ALA A 119 23.41 26.44 -0.19
C ALA A 119 24.91 26.67 0.01
N LEU A 120 25.74 25.62 -0.04
CA LEU A 120 27.20 25.74 0.06
C LEU A 120 27.79 26.58 -1.07
N LYS A 121 27.26 26.43 -2.30
CA LYS A 121 27.68 27.26 -3.43
C LYS A 121 27.31 28.73 -3.22
N ALA A 122 26.12 29.01 -2.68
CA ALA A 122 25.69 30.37 -2.37
C ALA A 122 26.56 31.00 -1.27
N ILE A 123 26.92 30.24 -0.23
CA ILE A 123 27.85 30.70 0.83
C ILE A 123 29.18 31.10 0.23
N ARG A 124 29.81 30.23 -0.57
CA ARG A 124 31.09 30.54 -1.25
C ARG A 124 30.99 31.77 -2.15
N ALA A 125 29.89 31.90 -2.90
CA ALA A 125 29.68 33.07 -3.77
C ALA A 125 29.55 34.38 -2.97
N MET A 126 29.01 34.34 -1.74
CA MET A 126 28.98 35.49 -0.83
C MET A 126 30.36 35.80 -0.25
N GLU A 127 31.16 34.78 0.07
CA GLU A 127 32.55 34.94 0.52
C GLU A 127 33.44 35.55 -0.58
N ASP A 128 33.27 35.10 -1.82
CA ASP A 128 34.00 35.58 -3.00
C ASP A 128 33.49 36.96 -3.49
N ALA A 129 32.36 37.46 -2.97
CA ALA A 129 31.79 38.72 -3.41
C ALA A 129 32.68 39.90 -2.97
N PRO A 130 33.02 40.84 -3.86
CA PRO A 130 33.84 41.99 -3.49
C PRO A 130 33.11 42.85 -2.46
N ALA A 131 33.82 43.24 -1.39
CA ALA A 131 33.31 44.13 -0.35
C ALA A 131 32.94 45.50 -0.95
N PHE A 132 31.64 45.75 -1.16
CA PHE A 132 30.98 46.99 -1.61
C PHE A 132 31.71 47.80 -2.70
N ARG A 133 31.03 48.12 -3.81
CA ARG A 133 31.47 49.25 -4.66
C ARG A 133 31.53 50.50 -3.77
N LYS A 134 32.73 50.98 -3.45
CA LYS A 134 32.93 52.30 -2.84
C LYS A 134 32.23 53.30 -3.76
N ASN A 135 31.10 53.86 -3.34
CA ASN A 135 30.54 55.05 -3.98
C ASN A 135 31.59 56.16 -3.81
N ARG A 136 32.41 56.38 -4.83
CA ARG A 136 33.26 57.55 -4.95
C ARG A 136 32.35 58.71 -5.33
N HIS A 137 31.57 59.21 -4.38
CA HIS A 137 31.02 60.55 -4.54
C HIS A 137 32.14 61.50 -4.12
N ASP A 138 32.76 62.17 -5.08
CA ASP A 138 33.69 63.24 -4.77
C ASP A 138 32.93 64.35 -4.03
N PRO A 139 33.49 64.92 -2.95
CA PRO A 139 32.89 66.05 -2.27
C PRO A 139 32.97 67.28 -3.18
N CYS A 140 31.80 67.84 -3.49
CA CYS A 140 31.63 69.10 -4.22
C CYS A 140 32.14 70.29 -3.41
#